data_AF-A0A7V4D646-F1
#
_entry.id   AF-A0A7V4D646-F1
#
_cell.length_a   1.000
_cell.length_b   1.000
_cell.length_c   1.000
_cell.angle_alpha   90.00
_cell.angle_beta   90.00
_cell.angle_gamma   90.00
#
_symmetry.space_group_name_H-M   'P 1'
#
loop_
_entity.id
_entity.type
_entity.pdbx_description
1 polymer ?
#
loop_
_entity_poly.entity_id
_entity_poly.type
_entity_poly.pdbx_seq_one_letter_code
_entity_poly.pdbx_strand_id
1 'polypeptide(L)'
;MSSDKSQSIFGNQVSKRVYNKAVKQKERFAKQFGYNPEDTYPLFAQPNPVLKKYFNLQTITQDKGAEIAKSKSVIIGTIRMGYGHYRIAMAVASAAHSMGLTPYWFDLLSFDTTGAKIIKHLEKLYSLGSRLSQQFYLFNKLYWEHLTAIGFKRLPYNASDQKMTELFANIYENLPHAVPFVATHAWASQAAIHAGMKRVVNMIPDNWPLALHLSEGAIHTVQTPSAYYGYRTLKNMGKRNEILNPMPKDSLYYTGHYIDHELVANIEKDCNARLNRIKAKKPRRFLLSIGGAGAQQKLCMDIIQHCIPLLENEKLTLIINTGDHKSIFDMIVNTPLSPKVQCKTYTQWADTEKLVSTLSTKDIPGLHVVYNENIFSAVYASNLLMRVSDCLITKPSELAFYPIPKLFVARVGGHEMWGAIRGAEVGDSTVECETTEHTLQALDLLIYDDDLLSLYCQNIIKAKSIGIYNGAYEVIKLAIAK
;
A
#
# COMPACT_ATOMS: atom_id res chain seq x y z
N MET A 1 11.70 33.36 10.14
CA MET A 1 11.39 32.20 11.01
C MET A 1 10.17 31.51 10.41
N SER A 2 10.29 30.28 9.92
CA SER A 2 9.12 29.50 9.50
C SER A 2 8.24 29.28 10.73
N SER A 3 6.96 29.62 10.66
CA SER A 3 5.99 29.28 11.71
C SER A 3 5.98 27.76 11.95
N ASP A 4 5.86 27.33 13.20
CA ASP A 4 5.74 25.92 13.57
C ASP A 4 4.55 25.27 12.85
N LYS A 5 4.81 24.21 12.09
CA LYS A 5 3.83 23.54 11.22
C LYS A 5 2.70 22.86 11.99
N SER A 6 2.86 22.63 13.29
CA SER A 6 1.80 22.09 14.15
C SER A 6 0.87 23.16 14.72
N GLN A 7 1.19 24.46 14.57
CA GLN A 7 0.33 25.57 15.01
C GLN A 7 -0.72 25.94 13.97
N SER A 8 -0.45 25.72 12.68
CA SER A 8 -1.43 25.92 11.61
C SER A 8 -1.24 24.91 10.50
N ILE A 9 -2.34 24.27 10.09
CA ILE A 9 -2.36 23.25 9.03
C ILE A 9 -3.22 23.79 7.88
N PHE A 10 -2.59 24.04 6.73
CA PHE A 10 -3.17 24.64 5.53
C PHE A 10 -3.95 25.93 5.81
N GLY A 11 -3.41 26.79 6.68
CA GLY A 11 -4.05 28.04 7.09
C GLY A 11 -5.17 27.90 8.13
N ASN A 12 -5.42 26.69 8.65
CA ASN A 12 -6.34 26.46 9.76
C ASN A 12 -5.58 26.52 11.08
N GLN A 13 -5.99 27.40 12.00
CA GLN A 13 -5.30 27.58 13.27
C GLN A 13 -5.60 26.44 14.24
N VAL A 14 -4.55 25.87 14.81
CA VAL A 14 -4.66 24.86 15.86
C VAL A 14 -4.78 25.56 17.21
N SER A 15 -5.82 25.24 17.98
CA SER A 15 -6.02 25.88 19.29
C SER A 15 -4.79 25.70 20.21
N LYS A 16 -4.47 26.72 21.01
CA LYS A 16 -3.35 26.68 21.97
C LYS A 16 -3.37 25.44 22.87
N ARG A 17 -4.55 24.98 23.30
CA ARG A 17 -4.71 23.77 24.11
C ARG A 17 -4.26 22.51 23.37
N VAL A 18 -4.63 22.36 22.10
CA VAL A 18 -4.24 21.21 21.26
C VAL A 18 -2.74 21.26 20.99
N TYR A 19 -2.22 22.42 20.60
CA TYR A 19 -0.79 22.60 20.37
C TYR A 19 0.03 22.25 21.62
N ASN A 20 -0.31 22.80 22.79
CA ASN A 20 0.38 22.48 24.04
C ASN A 20 0.32 20.99 24.40
N LYS A 21 -0.77 20.29 24.04
CA LYS A 21 -0.87 18.83 24.22
C LYS A 21 0.11 18.09 23.29
N ALA A 22 0.22 18.53 22.03
CA ALA A 22 1.18 17.99 21.07
C ALA A 22 2.62 18.18 21.55
N VAL A 23 2.97 19.37 22.06
CA VAL A 23 4.31 19.65 22.64
C VAL A 23 4.61 18.70 23.80
N LYS A 24 3.70 18.60 24.77
CA LYS A 24 3.87 17.69 25.92
C LYS A 24 4.01 16.23 25.50
N GLN A 25 3.30 15.80 24.46
CA GLN A 25 3.41 14.46 23.92
C GLN A 25 4.79 14.22 23.30
N LYS A 26 5.29 15.17 22.50
CA LYS A 26 6.65 15.15 21.95
C LYS A 26 7.69 15.02 23.07
N GLU A 27 7.63 15.89 24.08
CA GLU A 27 8.55 15.87 25.23
C GLU A 27 8.53 14.53 25.98
N ARG A 28 7.33 13.96 26.18
CA ARG A 28 7.18 12.65 26.80
C ARG A 28 7.85 11.56 25.97
N PHE A 29 7.66 11.54 24.65
CA PHE A 29 8.29 10.56 23.78
C PHE A 29 9.81 10.75 23.69
N ALA A 30 10.28 12.00 23.65
CA ALA A 30 11.70 12.32 23.70
C ALA A 30 12.35 11.72 24.96
N LYS A 31 11.72 11.92 26.13
CA LYS A 31 12.19 11.33 27.39
C LYS A 31 12.09 9.81 27.40
N GLN A 32 10.97 9.25 26.96
CA GLN A 32 10.71 7.80 27.00
C GLN A 32 11.66 7.01 26.10
N PHE A 33 12.04 7.57 24.95
CA PHE A 33 12.85 6.88 23.94
C PHE A 33 14.26 7.45 23.79
N GLY A 34 14.69 8.31 24.73
CA GLY A 34 16.05 8.83 24.81
C GLY A 34 16.46 9.65 23.59
N TYR A 35 15.63 10.58 23.15
CA TYR A 35 15.95 11.46 22.03
C TYR A 35 17.11 12.40 22.38
N ASN A 36 18.12 12.42 21.53
CA ASN A 36 19.22 13.37 21.57
C ASN A 36 19.27 14.14 20.23
N PRO A 37 19.09 15.47 20.22
CA PRO A 37 19.11 16.26 19.00
C PRO A 37 20.48 16.26 18.29
N GLU A 38 21.57 15.93 19.00
CA GLU A 38 22.93 15.86 18.44
C GLU A 38 23.24 14.50 17.79
N ASP A 39 22.32 13.54 17.85
CA ASP A 39 22.53 12.24 17.19
C ASP A 39 22.56 12.44 15.67
N THR A 40 23.67 12.03 15.05
CA THR A 40 23.85 12.03 13.59
C THR A 40 24.11 10.61 13.09
N TYR A 41 23.68 10.32 11.86
CA TYR A 41 23.65 8.97 11.32
C TYR A 41 24.31 8.94 9.93
N PRO A 42 25.45 8.27 9.73
CA PRO A 42 26.03 8.13 8.40
C PRO A 42 25.10 7.28 7.52
N LEU A 43 24.91 7.69 6.27
CA LEU A 43 24.00 7.03 5.33
C LEU A 43 24.72 6.69 4.03
N PHE A 44 24.53 5.46 3.59
CA PHE A 44 25.09 4.93 2.35
C PHE A 44 24.03 4.22 1.53
N ALA A 45 24.32 4.02 0.25
CA ALA A 45 23.50 3.27 -0.67
C ALA A 45 24.07 1.87 -0.92
N GLN A 46 23.21 0.86 -0.87
CA GLN A 46 23.52 -0.51 -1.27
C GLN A 46 22.47 -1.03 -2.25
N PRO A 47 22.81 -1.96 -3.16
CA PRO A 47 21.83 -2.60 -4.02
C PRO A 47 20.73 -3.30 -3.21
N ASN A 48 19.46 -3.03 -3.53
CA ASN A 48 18.37 -3.78 -2.90
C ASN A 48 18.44 -5.26 -3.31
N PRO A 49 18.33 -6.23 -2.38
CA PRO A 49 18.59 -7.64 -2.66
C PRO A 49 17.63 -8.27 -3.67
N VAL A 50 16.43 -7.71 -3.82
CA VAL A 50 15.38 -8.26 -4.71
C VAL A 50 15.13 -7.31 -5.88
N LEU A 51 14.89 -6.04 -5.58
CA LEU A 51 14.34 -5.08 -6.53
C LEU A 51 15.39 -4.35 -7.36
N LYS A 52 16.69 -4.52 -7.05
CA LYS A 52 17.78 -4.04 -7.91
C LYS A 52 17.65 -4.58 -9.34
N LYS A 53 17.30 -5.86 -9.47
CA LYS A 53 17.13 -6.56 -10.76
C LYS A 53 15.99 -5.98 -11.60
N TYR A 54 14.94 -5.48 -10.96
CA TYR A 54 13.71 -5.06 -11.64
C TYR A 54 13.71 -3.58 -12.00
N PHE A 55 14.08 -2.72 -11.05
CA PHE A 55 14.03 -1.27 -11.26
C PHE A 55 15.19 -0.53 -10.57
N ASN A 56 16.37 -1.16 -10.58
CA ASN A 56 17.63 -0.58 -10.12
C ASN A 56 17.60 0.01 -8.69
N LEU A 57 16.71 -0.49 -7.84
CA LEU A 57 16.51 0.05 -6.49
C LEU A 57 17.77 -0.04 -5.64
N GLN A 58 18.14 1.07 -5.00
CA GLN A 58 19.13 1.11 -3.93
C GLN A 58 18.42 1.22 -2.59
N THR A 59 18.93 0.55 -1.54
CA THR A 59 18.49 0.74 -0.15
C THR A 59 19.46 1.69 0.55
N ILE A 60 18.92 2.68 1.25
CA ILE A 60 19.71 3.54 2.14
C ILE A 60 19.89 2.82 3.48
N THR A 61 21.13 2.69 3.93
CA THR A 61 21.50 1.97 5.16
C THR A 61 22.60 2.74 5.93
N GLN A 62 22.88 2.34 7.16
CA GLN A 62 24.02 2.85 7.95
C GLN A 62 25.31 2.03 7.73
N ASP A 63 25.19 0.87 7.09
CA ASP A 63 26.34 0.03 6.74
C ASP A 63 27.11 0.68 5.58
N LYS A 64 28.44 0.58 5.62
CA LYS A 64 29.30 1.18 4.60
C LYS A 64 28.87 0.75 3.20
N GLY A 65 28.76 1.70 2.28
CA GLY A 65 28.31 1.48 0.92
C GLY A 65 28.70 2.64 0.00
N ALA A 66 28.01 2.77 -1.14
CA ALA A 66 28.22 3.88 -2.06
C ALA A 66 27.59 5.17 -1.52
N GLU A 67 28.04 6.33 -2.01
CA GLU A 67 27.35 7.58 -1.75
C GLU A 67 25.99 7.64 -2.47
N ILE A 68 25.03 8.36 -1.87
CA ILE A 68 23.73 8.63 -2.49
C ILE A 68 23.95 9.68 -3.59
N ALA A 69 23.70 9.30 -4.85
CA ALA A 69 23.89 10.21 -5.97
C ALA A 69 22.91 11.39 -5.90
N LYS A 70 23.40 12.60 -6.18
CA LYS A 70 22.58 13.83 -6.14
C LYS A 70 21.79 14.07 -7.43
N SER A 71 22.30 13.60 -8.56
CA SER A 71 21.73 13.84 -9.89
C SER A 71 20.95 12.62 -10.38
N LYS A 72 19.83 12.83 -11.07
CA LYS A 72 18.95 11.75 -11.58
C LYS A 72 18.56 10.75 -10.49
N SER A 73 18.24 11.27 -9.31
CA SER A 73 17.90 10.46 -8.12
C SER A 73 16.57 10.88 -7.54
N VAL A 74 15.90 9.95 -6.86
CA VAL A 74 14.75 10.22 -6.00
C VAL A 74 14.87 9.37 -4.74
N ILE A 75 14.58 9.96 -3.58
CA ILE A 75 14.53 9.24 -2.30
C ILE A 75 13.07 8.92 -2.01
N ILE A 76 12.80 7.66 -1.67
CA ILE A 76 11.47 7.13 -1.40
C ILE A 76 11.39 6.79 0.09
N GLY A 77 10.74 7.68 0.84
CA GLY A 77 10.52 7.54 2.27
C GLY A 77 9.32 6.66 2.58
N THR A 78 9.49 5.64 3.42
CA THR A 78 8.41 4.73 3.80
C THR A 78 8.50 4.31 5.27
N ILE A 79 7.47 3.63 5.74
CA ILE A 79 7.47 2.85 6.97
C ILE A 79 6.82 1.49 6.70
N ARG A 80 7.37 0.41 7.25
CA ARG A 80 6.72 -0.90 7.21
C ARG A 80 5.60 -1.00 8.26
N MET A 81 4.43 -0.46 7.94
CA MET A 81 3.17 -0.72 8.67
C MET A 81 2.22 -1.56 7.80
N GLY A 82 2.53 -2.85 7.66
CA GLY A 82 1.90 -3.74 6.68
C GLY A 82 2.45 -3.60 5.25
N TYR A 83 1.76 -4.15 4.27
CA TYR A 83 2.23 -4.20 2.87
C TYR A 83 1.87 -2.96 2.04
N GLY A 84 0.90 -2.15 2.46
CA GLY A 84 0.33 -1.06 1.68
C GLY A 84 1.35 0.02 1.29
N HIS A 85 2.05 0.58 2.27
CA HIS A 85 3.08 1.62 2.04
C HIS A 85 4.26 1.12 1.20
N TYR A 86 4.67 -0.14 1.42
CA TYR A 86 5.70 -0.78 0.60
C TYR A 86 5.24 -0.95 -0.85
N ARG A 87 3.99 -1.36 -1.07
CA ARG A 87 3.43 -1.56 -2.41
C ARG A 87 3.44 -0.27 -3.23
N ILE A 88 2.95 0.83 -2.67
CA ILE A 88 2.96 2.12 -3.37
C ILE A 88 4.37 2.72 -3.48
N ALA A 89 5.28 2.40 -2.55
CA ALA A 89 6.69 2.77 -2.64
C ALA A 89 7.41 2.03 -3.77
N MET A 90 7.10 0.75 -3.99
CA MET A 90 7.58 0.00 -5.15
C MET A 90 7.03 0.56 -6.46
N ALA A 91 5.75 0.95 -6.49
CA ALA A 91 5.13 1.56 -7.67
C ALA A 91 5.86 2.84 -8.10
N VAL A 92 6.15 3.74 -7.15
CA VAL A 92 6.85 4.99 -7.44
C VAL A 92 8.35 4.78 -7.73
N ALA A 93 8.99 3.78 -7.11
CA ALA A 93 10.37 3.37 -7.45
C ALA A 93 10.46 2.87 -8.90
N SER A 94 9.54 2.00 -9.29
CA SER A 94 9.45 1.46 -10.64
C SER A 94 9.20 2.57 -11.67
N ALA A 95 8.23 3.47 -11.41
CA ALA A 95 7.98 4.62 -12.28
C ALA A 95 9.22 5.52 -12.40
N ALA A 96 9.89 5.84 -11.28
CA ALA A 96 11.12 6.65 -11.29
C ALA A 96 12.20 6.02 -12.17
N HIS A 97 12.41 4.71 -12.04
CA HIS A 97 13.39 3.98 -12.84
C HIS A 97 13.09 4.05 -14.33
N SER A 98 11.83 3.80 -14.71
CA SER A 98 11.40 3.88 -16.11
C SER A 98 11.56 5.28 -16.71
N MET A 99 11.61 6.32 -15.86
CA MET A 99 11.85 7.71 -16.24
C MET A 99 13.35 8.09 -16.20
N GLY A 100 14.24 7.11 -16.02
CA GLY A 100 15.70 7.31 -16.04
C GLY A 100 16.29 7.84 -14.73
N LEU A 101 15.56 7.74 -13.62
CA LEU A 101 16.05 8.08 -12.28
C LEU A 101 16.54 6.82 -11.54
N THR A 102 17.39 7.04 -10.54
CA THR A 102 17.79 6.01 -9.57
C THR A 102 16.94 6.17 -8.30
N PRO A 103 16.06 5.20 -7.99
CA PRO A 103 15.29 5.24 -6.76
C PRO A 103 16.12 4.75 -5.57
N TYR A 104 16.04 5.48 -4.46
CA TYR A 104 16.66 5.15 -3.18
C TYR A 104 15.60 4.89 -2.11
N TRP A 105 15.56 3.69 -1.56
CA TRP A 105 14.62 3.26 -0.54
C TRP A 105 15.07 3.71 0.85
N PHE A 106 14.25 4.49 1.53
CA PHE A 106 14.50 5.02 2.86
C PHE A 106 13.37 4.61 3.80
N ASP A 107 13.57 3.53 4.56
CA ASP A 107 12.58 3.04 5.52
C ASP A 107 12.97 3.43 6.95
N LEU A 108 12.16 4.26 7.59
CA LEU A 108 12.42 4.72 8.96
C LEU A 108 12.56 3.57 9.97
N LEU A 109 11.91 2.44 9.74
CA LEU A 109 11.98 1.28 10.64
C LEU A 109 13.25 0.46 10.49
N SER A 110 14.05 0.71 9.45
CA SER A 110 15.34 0.04 9.21
C SER A 110 16.49 0.60 10.05
N PHE A 111 16.28 1.71 10.75
CA PHE A 111 17.30 2.38 11.55
C PHE A 111 17.03 2.24 13.06
N ASP A 112 18.07 2.22 13.89
CA ASP A 112 17.91 2.30 15.35
C ASP A 112 17.88 3.76 15.83
N THR A 113 16.76 4.43 15.56
CA THR A 113 16.55 5.84 15.92
C THR A 113 15.43 5.99 16.95
N THR A 114 15.37 7.14 17.64
CA THR A 114 14.20 7.48 18.48
C THR A 114 12.91 7.42 17.67
N GLY A 115 12.92 7.92 16.43
CA GLY A 115 11.77 7.85 15.54
C GLY A 115 11.31 6.42 15.27
N ALA A 116 12.22 5.51 14.94
CA ALA A 116 11.91 4.10 14.74
C ALA A 116 11.32 3.45 16.01
N LYS A 117 11.86 3.77 17.19
CA LYS A 117 11.34 3.28 18.49
C LYS A 117 9.91 3.77 18.76
N ILE A 118 9.61 5.04 18.46
CA ILE A 118 8.27 5.61 18.57
C ILE A 118 7.30 4.92 17.61
N ILE A 119 7.68 4.74 16.35
CA ILE A 119 6.86 4.06 15.33
C ILE A 119 6.51 2.63 15.80
N LYS A 120 7.51 1.84 16.22
CA LYS A 120 7.32 0.47 16.75
C LYS A 120 6.39 0.45 17.97
N HIS A 121 6.49 1.45 18.85
CA HIS A 121 5.61 1.57 20.01
C HIS A 121 4.16 1.85 19.61
N LEU A 122 3.93 2.81 18.72
CA LEU A 122 2.59 3.16 18.22
C LEU A 122 1.96 2.00 17.44
N GLU A 123 2.74 1.28 16.63
CA GLU A 123 2.30 0.08 15.92
C GLU A 123 1.87 -1.03 16.88
N LYS A 124 2.64 -1.27 17.95
CA LYS A 124 2.29 -2.26 18.99
C LYS A 124 0.98 -1.89 19.68
N LEU A 125 0.76 -0.61 19.99
CA LEU A 125 -0.48 -0.12 20.58
C LEU A 125 -1.67 -0.27 19.62
N TYR A 126 -1.48 0.07 18.34
CA TYR A 126 -2.51 -0.10 17.31
C TYR A 126 -2.88 -1.57 17.15
N SER A 127 -1.88 -2.46 17.03
CA SER A 127 -2.08 -3.91 16.89
C SER A 127 -2.77 -4.53 18.11
N LEU A 128 -2.44 -4.05 19.32
CA LEU A 128 -3.15 -4.44 20.53
C LEU A 128 -4.61 -4.00 20.48
N GLY A 129 -4.87 -2.72 20.16
CA GLY A 129 -6.23 -2.18 20.06
C GLY A 129 -7.07 -2.88 18.99
N SER A 130 -6.51 -3.16 17.82
CA SER A 130 -7.19 -3.89 16.74
C SER A 130 -7.56 -5.32 17.15
N ARG A 131 -6.69 -6.02 17.91
CA ARG A 131 -7.03 -7.36 18.41
C ARG A 131 -8.14 -7.31 19.45
N LEU A 132 -8.08 -6.33 20.37
CA LEU A 132 -9.12 -6.12 21.36
C LEU A 132 -10.47 -5.75 20.71
N SER A 133 -10.46 -4.97 19.63
CA SER A 133 -11.69 -4.60 18.91
C SER A 133 -12.36 -5.80 18.23
N GLN A 134 -11.57 -6.76 17.74
CA GLN A 134 -12.10 -8.00 17.18
C GLN A 134 -12.68 -8.93 18.26
N GLN A 135 -12.13 -8.90 19.47
CA GLN A 135 -12.58 -9.75 20.58
C GLN A 135 -13.75 -9.16 21.37
N PHE A 136 -13.82 -7.83 21.51
CA PHE A 136 -14.76 -7.16 22.41
C PHE A 136 -15.62 -6.14 21.66
N TYR A 137 -16.88 -6.51 21.37
CA TYR A 137 -17.84 -5.67 20.65
C TYR A 137 -18.02 -4.27 21.28
N LEU A 138 -18.14 -4.17 22.60
CA LEU A 138 -18.31 -2.89 23.29
C LEU A 138 -17.06 -2.01 23.19
N PHE A 139 -15.86 -2.58 23.28
CA PHE A 139 -14.62 -1.82 23.08
C PHE A 139 -14.53 -1.31 21.63
N ASN A 140 -14.89 -2.15 20.66
CA ASN A 140 -14.93 -1.75 19.25
C ASN A 140 -15.86 -0.56 19.04
N LYS A 141 -17.13 -0.72 19.42
CA LYS A 141 -18.19 0.28 19.21
C LYS A 141 -17.93 1.59 19.96
N LEU A 142 -17.48 1.53 21.21
CA LEU A 142 -17.36 2.73 22.06
C LEU A 142 -16.02 3.45 21.90
N TYR A 143 -14.93 2.75 21.58
CA TYR A 143 -13.57 3.32 21.60
C TYR A 143 -12.83 3.18 20.28
N TRP A 144 -12.72 1.96 19.74
CA TRP A 144 -11.86 1.71 18.58
C TRP A 144 -12.39 2.37 17.30
N GLU A 145 -13.68 2.17 16.98
CA GLU A 145 -14.32 2.82 15.83
C GLU A 145 -14.34 4.34 15.97
N HIS A 146 -14.60 4.85 17.17
CA HIS A 146 -14.58 6.29 17.43
C HIS A 146 -13.18 6.87 17.21
N LEU A 147 -12.12 6.21 17.67
CA LEU A 147 -10.75 6.66 17.44
C LEU A 147 -10.36 6.61 15.96
N THR A 148 -10.63 5.48 15.29
CA THR A 148 -10.18 5.23 13.91
C THR A 148 -11.00 5.98 12.87
N ALA A 149 -12.32 6.10 13.05
CA ALA A 149 -13.20 6.78 12.09
C ALA A 149 -13.33 8.29 12.36
N ILE A 150 -13.25 8.72 13.63
CA ILE A 150 -13.47 10.13 14.03
C ILE A 150 -12.18 10.77 14.52
N GLY A 151 -11.42 10.11 15.40
CA GLY A 151 -10.20 10.66 15.98
C GLY A 151 -9.14 10.98 14.92
N PHE A 152 -8.72 9.97 14.16
CA PHE A 152 -7.72 10.07 13.09
C PHE A 152 -8.12 11.02 11.95
N LYS A 153 -9.42 11.26 11.81
CA LYS A 153 -9.95 12.17 10.79
C LYS A 153 -9.68 13.64 11.10
N ARG A 154 -9.46 14.02 12.36
CA ARG A 154 -9.47 15.42 12.80
C ARG A 154 -8.08 16.08 12.75
N LEU A 155 -8.03 17.35 12.33
CA LEU A 155 -6.79 18.16 12.30
C LEU A 155 -6.02 18.21 13.64
N PRO A 156 -6.67 18.31 14.82
CA PRO A 156 -5.98 18.19 16.10
C PRO A 156 -5.15 16.93 16.30
N TYR A 157 -5.57 15.80 15.70
CA TYR A 157 -4.79 14.57 15.73
C TYR A 157 -3.53 14.73 14.88
N ASN A 158 -3.69 15.22 13.64
CA ASN A 158 -2.57 15.51 12.74
C ASN A 158 -1.54 16.49 13.35
N ALA A 159 -1.99 17.53 14.07
CA ALA A 159 -1.07 18.45 14.74
C ALA A 159 -0.17 17.75 15.77
N SER A 160 -0.69 16.70 16.41
CA SER A 160 0.08 15.88 17.36
C SER A 160 1.13 15.05 16.63
N ASP A 161 0.77 14.43 15.52
CA ASP A 161 1.70 13.67 14.66
C ASP A 161 2.78 14.59 14.07
N GLN A 162 2.39 15.75 13.53
CA GLN A 162 3.32 16.75 12.99
C GLN A 162 4.31 17.23 14.06
N LYS A 163 3.89 17.42 15.32
CA LYS A 163 4.81 17.83 16.38
C LYS A 163 5.74 16.69 16.80
N MET A 164 5.21 15.47 16.86
CA MET A 164 5.93 14.28 17.27
C MET A 164 7.03 13.91 16.26
N THR A 165 6.79 14.06 14.96
CA THR A 165 7.75 13.75 13.89
C THR A 165 8.96 14.68 13.83
N GLU A 166 9.00 15.77 14.60
CA GLU A 166 10.24 16.52 14.84
C GLU A 166 11.34 15.62 15.44
N LEU A 167 10.95 14.60 16.22
CA LEU A 167 11.88 13.62 16.81
C LEU A 167 12.46 12.64 15.77
N PHE A 168 11.99 12.70 14.52
CA PHE A 168 12.38 11.80 13.44
C PHE A 168 13.34 12.49 12.48
N ALA A 169 13.59 13.79 12.61
CA ALA A 169 14.29 14.59 11.62
C ALA A 169 15.79 14.26 11.52
N ASN A 170 16.45 13.87 12.61
CA ASN A 170 17.91 13.65 12.65
C ASN A 170 18.42 12.63 11.63
N ILE A 171 17.67 11.55 11.37
CA ILE A 171 18.07 10.52 10.39
C ILE A 171 18.06 11.04 8.94
N TYR A 172 17.52 12.23 8.69
CA TYR A 172 17.52 12.86 7.36
C TYR A 172 18.68 13.84 7.16
N GLU A 173 19.42 14.19 8.21
CA GLU A 173 20.45 15.23 8.16
C GLU A 173 21.49 14.95 7.07
N ASN A 174 21.96 13.70 6.98
CA ASN A 174 22.96 13.25 6.01
C ASN A 174 22.38 12.82 4.65
N LEU A 175 21.07 13.01 4.42
CA LEU A 175 20.51 12.85 3.08
C LEU A 175 20.86 14.06 2.20
N PRO A 176 21.01 13.88 0.87
CA PRO A 176 21.19 15.02 -0.02
C PRO A 176 19.88 15.82 -0.16
N HIS A 177 19.71 16.91 0.59
CA HIS A 177 18.45 17.70 0.69
C HIS A 177 17.91 18.29 -0.62
N ALA A 178 18.75 18.38 -1.65
CA ALA A 178 18.35 18.81 -2.99
C ALA A 178 17.69 17.70 -3.82
N VAL A 179 17.87 16.43 -3.44
CA VAL A 179 17.22 15.30 -4.11
C VAL A 179 15.74 15.29 -3.73
N PRO A 180 14.80 15.16 -4.69
CA PRO A 180 13.39 15.05 -4.38
C PRO A 180 13.10 13.87 -3.46
N PHE A 181 12.22 14.11 -2.48
CA PHE A 181 11.79 13.13 -1.50
C PHE A 181 10.32 12.79 -1.71
N VAL A 182 10.02 11.53 -1.97
CA VAL A 182 8.66 11.01 -2.13
C VAL A 182 8.33 10.11 -0.96
N ALA A 183 7.45 10.55 -0.08
CA ALA A 183 7.00 9.81 1.07
C ALA A 183 5.74 9.00 0.75
N THR A 184 5.68 7.75 1.19
CA THR A 184 4.47 6.90 1.11
C THR A 184 3.73 6.80 2.44
N HIS A 185 4.20 7.49 3.46
CA HIS A 185 3.53 7.67 4.75
C HIS A 185 3.73 9.11 5.26
N ALA A 186 2.71 9.66 5.91
CA ALA A 186 2.72 11.05 6.37
C ALA A 186 3.88 11.34 7.33
N TRP A 187 4.19 10.44 8.27
CA TRP A 187 5.31 10.64 9.19
C TRP A 187 6.68 10.76 8.49
N ALA A 188 6.90 10.02 7.39
CA ALA A 188 8.13 10.17 6.61
C ALA A 188 8.18 11.54 5.91
N SER A 189 7.04 11.99 5.38
CA SER A 189 6.90 13.33 4.80
C SER A 189 7.14 14.44 5.83
N GLN A 190 6.49 14.36 6.99
CA GLN A 190 6.56 15.37 8.04
C GLN A 190 7.99 15.48 8.59
N ALA A 191 8.65 14.34 8.84
CA ALA A 191 10.04 14.31 9.26
C ALA A 191 10.99 14.91 8.21
N ALA A 192 10.78 14.61 6.92
CA ALA A 192 11.54 15.20 5.82
C ALA A 192 11.39 16.73 5.77
N ILE A 193 10.18 17.25 6.00
CA ILE A 193 9.91 18.69 6.08
C ILE A 193 10.67 19.32 7.27
N HIS A 194 10.60 18.70 8.45
CA HIS A 194 11.31 19.19 9.64
C HIS A 194 12.83 19.19 9.47
N ALA A 195 13.35 18.21 8.72
CA ALA A 195 14.78 18.10 8.40
C ALA A 195 15.25 19.07 7.30
N GLY A 196 14.34 19.81 6.65
CA GLY A 196 14.70 20.80 5.62
C GLY A 196 14.86 20.25 4.21
N MET A 197 14.32 19.06 3.91
CA MET A 197 14.27 18.54 2.54
C MET A 197 13.51 19.53 1.63
N LYS A 198 14.12 19.93 0.51
CA LYS A 198 13.62 21.07 -0.30
C LYS A 198 12.36 20.77 -1.09
N ARG A 199 12.16 19.52 -1.48
CA ARG A 199 11.05 19.08 -2.33
C ARG A 199 10.49 17.76 -1.80
N VAL A 200 9.38 17.85 -1.08
CA VAL A 200 8.71 16.70 -0.45
C VAL A 200 7.34 16.48 -1.07
N VAL A 201 7.12 15.27 -1.59
CA VAL A 201 5.82 14.81 -2.08
C VAL A 201 5.31 13.72 -1.13
N ASN A 202 4.11 13.90 -0.60
CA ASN A 202 3.41 12.96 0.27
C ASN A 202 2.34 12.21 -0.52
N MET A 203 2.56 10.92 -0.76
CA MET A 203 1.59 10.03 -1.40
C MET A 203 0.60 9.52 -0.36
N ILE A 204 -0.68 9.87 -0.55
CA ILE A 204 -1.76 9.37 0.32
C ILE A 204 -2.26 8.04 -0.25
N PRO A 205 -2.07 6.89 0.44
CA PRO A 205 -2.45 5.58 -0.07
C PRO A 205 -3.97 5.35 -0.02
N ASP A 206 -4.65 5.91 0.97
CA ASP A 206 -6.08 5.66 1.22
C ASP A 206 -6.97 6.60 0.40
N ASN A 207 -8.18 6.13 0.08
CA ASN A 207 -9.21 6.88 -0.60
C ASN A 207 -10.24 7.53 0.34
N TRP A 208 -10.15 7.25 1.64
CA TRP A 208 -10.91 7.92 2.69
C TRP A 208 -10.10 9.12 3.21
N PRO A 209 -10.59 10.36 3.05
CA PRO A 209 -9.89 11.54 3.55
C PRO A 209 -9.77 11.55 5.08
N LEU A 210 -8.53 11.45 5.58
CA LEU A 210 -8.20 11.51 7.01
C LEU A 210 -7.07 12.51 7.25
N ALA A 211 -7.21 13.35 8.27
CA ALA A 211 -6.16 14.30 8.63
C ALA A 211 -4.83 13.61 8.96
N LEU A 212 -4.82 12.36 9.47
CA LEU A 212 -3.59 11.61 9.75
C LEU A 212 -2.64 11.50 8.55
N HIS A 213 -3.15 11.60 7.32
CA HIS A 213 -2.37 11.50 6.10
C HIS A 213 -1.76 12.83 5.65
N LEU A 214 -2.06 13.93 6.32
CA LEU A 214 -1.60 15.27 5.95
C LEU A 214 -0.18 15.55 6.46
N SER A 215 0.59 16.30 5.67
CA SER A 215 1.93 16.77 6.01
C SER A 215 2.05 18.23 5.60
N GLU A 216 1.88 19.15 6.56
CA GLU A 216 1.97 20.58 6.29
C GLU A 216 3.34 20.94 5.68
N GLY A 217 3.33 21.65 4.55
CA GLY A 217 4.53 22.01 3.80
C GLY A 217 4.92 21.05 2.67
N ALA A 218 4.27 19.89 2.54
CA ALA A 218 4.49 18.96 1.44
C ALA A 218 3.47 19.16 0.29
N ILE A 219 3.83 18.67 -0.90
CA ILE A 219 2.89 18.45 -2.01
C ILE A 219 2.18 17.13 -1.77
N HIS A 220 0.85 17.08 -1.80
CA HIS A 220 0.08 15.87 -1.60
C HIS A 220 -0.38 15.30 -2.92
N THR A 221 -0.42 13.97 -3.02
CA THR A 221 -0.99 13.26 -4.16
C THR A 221 -2.05 12.29 -3.68
N VAL A 222 -3.11 12.14 -4.46
CA VAL A 222 -4.24 11.23 -4.18
C VAL A 222 -4.64 10.44 -5.41
N GLN A 223 -5.22 9.27 -5.17
CA GLN A 223 -5.51 8.29 -6.22
C GLN A 223 -6.86 8.47 -6.91
N THR A 224 -7.77 9.29 -6.38
CA THR A 224 -9.11 9.47 -6.96
C THR A 224 -9.65 10.90 -6.87
N PRO A 225 -10.64 11.25 -7.72
CA PRO A 225 -11.33 12.53 -7.63
C PRO A 225 -12.09 12.75 -6.31
N SER A 226 -12.66 11.68 -5.70
CA SER A 226 -13.39 11.81 -4.43
C SER A 226 -12.46 12.12 -3.27
N ALA A 227 -11.28 11.47 -3.22
CA ALA A 227 -10.22 11.83 -2.28
C ALA A 227 -9.72 13.26 -2.54
N TYR A 228 -9.50 13.65 -3.79
CA TYR A 228 -9.07 15.00 -4.14
C TYR A 228 -10.03 16.04 -3.57
N TYR A 229 -11.33 15.93 -3.83
CA TYR A 229 -12.31 16.85 -3.27
C TYR A 229 -12.30 16.83 -1.74
N GLY A 230 -12.30 15.64 -1.13
CA GLY A 230 -12.36 15.50 0.31
C GLY A 230 -11.15 16.10 1.06
N TYR A 231 -9.94 15.93 0.52
CA TYR A 231 -8.74 16.59 1.05
C TYR A 231 -8.72 18.08 0.72
N ARG A 232 -9.06 18.46 -0.53
CA ARG A 232 -9.08 19.87 -0.96
C ARG A 232 -9.94 20.73 -0.05
N THR A 233 -11.10 20.21 0.39
CA THR A 233 -12.01 20.93 1.32
C THR A 233 -11.80 20.58 2.79
N LEU A 234 -10.83 19.71 3.13
CA LEU A 234 -10.63 19.15 4.48
C LEU A 234 -11.94 18.63 5.10
N LYS A 235 -12.74 17.92 4.29
CA LYS A 235 -14.12 17.54 4.60
C LYS A 235 -14.19 16.75 5.91
N ASN A 236 -14.94 17.28 6.88
CA ASN A 236 -15.17 16.67 8.20
C ASN A 236 -13.89 16.46 9.03
N MET A 237 -12.82 17.23 8.78
CA MET A 237 -11.58 17.19 9.57
C MET A 237 -11.55 18.22 10.72
N GLY A 238 -12.55 19.11 10.79
CA GLY A 238 -12.76 20.06 11.88
C GLY A 238 -13.72 19.54 12.95
N LYS A 239 -14.22 20.46 13.79
CA LYS A 239 -15.37 20.25 14.66
C LYS A 239 -16.64 20.04 13.81
N ARG A 240 -17.69 19.52 14.44
CA ARG A 240 -18.99 19.38 13.78
C ARG A 240 -19.45 20.75 13.26
N ASN A 241 -19.85 20.81 11.99
CA ASN A 241 -20.29 22.01 11.27
C ASN A 241 -19.22 23.11 11.10
N GLU A 242 -17.96 22.85 11.43
CA GLU A 242 -16.87 23.77 11.14
C GLU A 242 -16.49 23.69 9.67
N ILE A 243 -16.41 24.85 9.00
CA ILE A 243 -15.89 24.97 7.64
C ILE A 243 -14.42 25.38 7.76
N LEU A 244 -13.54 24.51 7.27
CA LEU A 244 -12.10 24.73 7.29
C LEU A 244 -11.66 25.51 6.04
N ASN A 245 -10.57 26.26 6.17
CA ASN A 245 -9.84 26.81 5.03
C ASN A 245 -9.38 25.64 4.16
N PRO A 246 -9.68 25.68 2.85
CA PRO A 246 -9.41 24.55 1.99
C PRO A 246 -7.91 24.52 1.64
N MET A 247 -7.35 23.33 1.37
CA MET A 247 -5.92 23.17 1.06
C MET A 247 -5.52 24.04 -0.14
N PRO A 248 -4.36 24.73 -0.12
CA PRO A 248 -3.87 25.48 -1.28
C PRO A 248 -3.84 24.65 -2.56
N LYS A 249 -4.14 25.26 -3.71
CA LYS A 249 -4.18 24.58 -5.02
C LYS A 249 -2.91 23.78 -5.29
N ASP A 250 -1.75 24.36 -5.01
CA ASP A 250 -0.46 23.77 -5.35
C ASP A 250 0.05 22.79 -4.30
N SER A 251 -0.75 22.51 -3.26
CA SER A 251 -0.43 21.56 -2.19
C SER A 251 -1.09 20.19 -2.35
N LEU A 252 -1.98 20.00 -3.33
CA LEU A 252 -2.72 18.75 -3.55
C LEU A 252 -3.00 18.50 -5.03
N TYR A 253 -2.69 17.30 -5.50
CA TYR A 253 -2.90 16.87 -6.88
C TYR A 253 -3.61 15.51 -6.94
N TYR A 254 -4.58 15.39 -7.85
CA TYR A 254 -5.08 14.10 -8.29
C TYR A 254 -4.13 13.56 -9.36
N THR A 255 -3.52 12.40 -9.09
CA THR A 255 -2.51 11.80 -9.98
C THR A 255 -3.01 10.53 -10.66
N GLY A 256 -4.03 9.87 -10.10
CA GLY A 256 -4.45 8.53 -10.52
C GLY A 256 -3.87 7.45 -9.62
N HIS A 257 -4.16 6.19 -9.96
CA HIS A 257 -3.80 5.00 -9.20
C HIS A 257 -2.27 4.79 -9.20
N TYR A 258 -1.70 4.45 -8.04
CA TYR A 258 -0.25 4.24 -7.88
C TYR A 258 0.17 2.85 -8.30
N ILE A 259 0.43 2.67 -9.60
CA ILE A 259 0.79 1.38 -10.19
C ILE A 259 2.21 1.43 -10.74
N ASP A 260 2.95 0.33 -10.59
CA ASP A 260 4.31 0.17 -11.13
C ASP A 260 4.34 0.20 -12.66
N HIS A 261 5.49 0.59 -13.20
CA HIS A 261 5.71 0.66 -14.65
C HIS A 261 5.46 -0.69 -15.31
N GLU A 262 5.93 -1.78 -14.71
CA GLU A 262 5.84 -3.12 -15.29
C GLU A 262 4.38 -3.54 -15.51
N LEU A 263 3.48 -3.25 -14.58
CA LEU A 263 2.05 -3.49 -14.77
C LEU A 263 1.44 -2.52 -15.80
N VAL A 264 1.65 -1.20 -15.67
CA VAL A 264 1.03 -0.19 -16.57
C VAL A 264 1.42 -0.41 -18.03
N ALA A 265 2.71 -0.63 -18.28
CA ALA A 265 3.24 -0.85 -19.63
C ALA A 265 2.65 -2.11 -20.27
N ASN A 266 2.28 -3.13 -19.48
CA ASN A 266 1.80 -4.42 -19.97
C ASN A 266 0.26 -4.59 -19.91
N ILE A 267 -0.51 -3.62 -19.43
CA ILE A 267 -1.98 -3.73 -19.29
C ILE A 267 -2.67 -4.34 -20.53
N GLU A 268 -2.43 -3.78 -21.72
CA GLU A 268 -3.11 -4.26 -22.94
C GLU A 268 -2.69 -5.69 -23.29
N LYS A 269 -1.39 -5.99 -23.18
CA LYS A 269 -0.86 -7.33 -23.41
C LYS A 269 -1.47 -8.34 -22.45
N ASP A 270 -1.48 -8.02 -21.16
CA ASP A 270 -1.92 -8.93 -20.11
C ASP A 270 -3.45 -9.10 -20.16
N CYS A 271 -4.23 -8.03 -20.42
CA CYS A 271 -5.68 -8.12 -20.64
C CYS A 271 -6.03 -8.92 -21.91
N ASN A 272 -5.31 -8.72 -23.02
CA ASN A 272 -5.50 -9.52 -24.23
C ASN A 272 -5.16 -10.99 -23.99
N ALA A 273 -4.13 -11.29 -23.19
CA ALA A 273 -3.82 -12.67 -22.80
C ALA A 273 -4.98 -13.31 -22.00
N ARG A 274 -5.58 -12.58 -21.06
CA ARG A 274 -6.77 -13.04 -20.32
C ARG A 274 -7.96 -13.29 -21.25
N LEU A 275 -8.26 -12.36 -22.15
CA LEU A 275 -9.33 -12.50 -23.15
C LEU A 275 -9.11 -13.70 -24.09
N ASN A 276 -7.87 -13.94 -24.51
CA ASN A 276 -7.54 -15.09 -25.35
C ASN A 276 -7.72 -16.41 -24.61
N ARG A 277 -7.35 -16.48 -23.33
CA ARG A 277 -7.62 -17.65 -22.48
C ARG A 277 -9.12 -17.89 -22.31
N ILE A 278 -9.90 -16.82 -22.13
CA ILE A 278 -11.36 -16.88 -22.04
C ILE A 278 -11.94 -17.50 -23.32
N LYS A 279 -11.59 -16.97 -24.49
CA LYS A 279 -12.03 -17.49 -25.79
C LYS A 279 -11.61 -18.94 -26.03
N ALA A 280 -10.40 -19.31 -25.62
CA ALA A 280 -9.87 -20.66 -25.76
C ALA A 280 -10.36 -21.63 -24.66
N LYS A 281 -11.29 -21.20 -23.79
CA LYS A 281 -11.85 -22.01 -22.69
C LYS A 281 -10.78 -22.68 -21.83
N LYS A 282 -9.68 -21.97 -21.59
CA LYS A 282 -8.60 -22.44 -20.73
C LYS A 282 -9.04 -22.45 -19.26
N PRO A 283 -8.48 -23.34 -18.42
CA PRO A 283 -8.67 -23.27 -16.98
C PRO A 283 -8.41 -21.86 -16.45
N ARG A 284 -9.31 -21.34 -15.61
CA ARG A 284 -9.13 -19.99 -15.05
C ARG A 284 -7.98 -19.99 -14.05
N ARG A 285 -7.27 -18.86 -13.97
CA ARG A 285 -6.19 -18.64 -12.98
C ARG A 285 -6.63 -17.56 -11.99
N PHE A 286 -6.86 -17.95 -10.74
CA PHE A 286 -7.21 -17.01 -9.66
C PHE A 286 -6.01 -16.82 -8.74
N LEU A 287 -5.69 -15.56 -8.45
CA LEU A 287 -4.71 -15.18 -7.44
C LEU A 287 -5.45 -14.72 -6.18
N LEU A 288 -5.28 -15.42 -5.07
CA LEU A 288 -5.69 -14.96 -3.76
C LEU A 288 -4.50 -14.30 -3.07
N SER A 289 -4.61 -13.00 -2.77
CA SER A 289 -3.58 -12.29 -2.01
C SER A 289 -4.00 -12.18 -0.56
N ILE A 290 -3.21 -12.78 0.33
CA ILE A 290 -3.37 -12.58 1.77
C ILE A 290 -2.80 -11.20 2.13
N GLY A 291 -3.63 -10.34 2.72
CA GLY A 291 -3.19 -9.03 3.20
C GLY A 291 -2.40 -9.12 4.51
N GLY A 292 -1.65 -8.05 4.82
CA GLY A 292 -0.73 -7.97 5.97
C GLY A 292 -1.32 -8.21 7.38
N ALA A 293 -2.64 -8.26 7.51
CA ALA A 293 -3.33 -8.41 8.79
C ALA A 293 -3.76 -9.86 9.11
N GLY A 294 -3.60 -10.80 8.17
CA GLY A 294 -3.94 -12.22 8.38
C GLY A 294 -5.41 -12.53 8.75
N ALA A 295 -6.30 -11.54 8.74
CA ALA A 295 -7.67 -11.61 9.28
C ALA A 295 -8.66 -12.44 8.44
N GLN A 296 -8.20 -13.14 7.40
CA GLN A 296 -9.04 -13.85 6.43
C GLN A 296 -8.69 -15.34 6.30
N GLN A 297 -8.07 -15.95 7.33
CA GLN A 297 -7.70 -17.36 7.32
C GLN A 297 -8.90 -18.28 7.02
N LYS A 298 -10.03 -18.07 7.71
CA LYS A 298 -11.25 -18.87 7.48
C LYS A 298 -11.72 -18.77 6.04
N LEU A 299 -11.88 -17.55 5.52
CA LEU A 299 -12.30 -17.32 4.15
C LEU A 299 -11.35 -17.93 3.12
N CYS A 300 -10.04 -17.87 3.36
CA CYS A 300 -9.04 -18.53 2.52
C CYS A 300 -9.31 -20.04 2.44
N MET A 301 -9.58 -20.70 3.57
CA MET A 301 -9.89 -22.13 3.60
C MET A 301 -11.23 -22.46 2.98
N ASP A 302 -12.26 -21.63 3.20
CA ASP A 302 -13.57 -21.79 2.57
C ASP A 302 -13.46 -21.72 1.03
N ILE A 303 -12.65 -20.78 0.50
CA ILE A 303 -12.36 -20.67 -0.95
C ILE A 303 -11.61 -21.91 -1.46
N ILE A 304 -10.56 -22.37 -0.75
CA ILE A 304 -9.80 -23.57 -1.15
C ILE A 304 -10.74 -24.77 -1.22
N GLN A 305 -11.55 -24.98 -0.17
CA GLN A 305 -12.48 -26.11 -0.06
C GLN A 305 -13.52 -26.09 -1.17
N HIS A 306 -14.10 -24.92 -1.46
CA HIS A 306 -15.05 -24.72 -2.56
C HIS A 306 -14.42 -25.04 -3.93
N CYS A 307 -13.13 -24.73 -4.10
CA CYS A 307 -12.40 -24.98 -5.33
C CYS A 307 -11.93 -26.42 -5.53
N ILE A 308 -11.91 -27.28 -4.50
CA ILE A 308 -11.37 -28.65 -4.60
C ILE A 308 -11.90 -29.41 -5.82
N PRO A 309 -13.23 -29.50 -6.09
CA PRO A 309 -13.72 -30.24 -7.25
C PRO A 309 -13.18 -29.72 -8.59
N LEU A 310 -12.95 -28.42 -8.71
CA LEU A 310 -12.39 -27.81 -9.92
C LEU A 310 -10.88 -28.05 -10.06
N LEU A 311 -10.17 -28.07 -8.92
CA LEU A 311 -8.74 -28.38 -8.89
C LEU A 311 -8.49 -29.85 -9.26
N GLU A 312 -9.31 -30.79 -8.76
CA GLU A 312 -9.22 -32.21 -9.09
C GLU A 312 -9.45 -32.50 -10.58
N ASN A 313 -10.33 -31.74 -11.21
CA ASN A 313 -10.69 -31.90 -12.62
C ASN A 313 -9.88 -30.98 -13.55
N GLU A 314 -8.80 -30.38 -13.05
CA GLU A 314 -7.90 -29.48 -13.79
C GLU A 314 -8.62 -28.30 -14.49
N LYS A 315 -9.74 -27.84 -13.93
CA LYS A 315 -10.55 -26.73 -14.45
C LYS A 315 -10.17 -25.37 -13.88
N LEU A 316 -9.32 -25.37 -12.84
CA LEU A 316 -8.88 -24.16 -12.15
C LEU A 316 -7.40 -24.26 -11.77
N THR A 317 -6.71 -23.13 -11.84
CA THR A 317 -5.45 -22.89 -11.14
C THR A 317 -5.71 -21.87 -10.04
N LEU A 318 -5.51 -22.26 -8.78
CA LEU A 318 -5.60 -21.36 -7.63
C LEU A 318 -4.20 -21.06 -7.12
N ILE A 319 -3.82 -19.78 -7.13
CA ILE A 319 -2.53 -19.28 -6.65
C ILE A 319 -2.79 -18.49 -5.38
N ILE A 320 -2.09 -18.79 -4.30
CA ILE A 320 -2.22 -18.08 -3.03
C ILE A 320 -0.87 -17.44 -2.69
N ASN A 321 -0.81 -16.12 -2.67
CA ASN A 321 0.34 -15.40 -2.11
C ASN A 321 0.09 -15.12 -0.63
N THR A 322 0.82 -15.81 0.25
CA THR A 322 0.74 -15.61 1.70
C THR A 322 1.65 -14.49 2.21
N GLY A 323 2.42 -13.86 1.31
CA GLY A 323 3.41 -12.84 1.68
C GLY A 323 4.50 -13.43 2.57
N ASP A 324 4.79 -12.74 3.67
CA ASP A 324 5.71 -13.18 4.72
C ASP A 324 4.99 -13.84 5.93
N HIS A 325 3.70 -14.18 5.79
CA HIS A 325 2.91 -14.82 6.84
C HIS A 325 3.12 -16.35 6.88
N LYS A 326 4.20 -16.77 7.54
CA LYS A 326 4.56 -18.18 7.70
C LYS A 326 3.43 -19.03 8.33
N SER A 327 2.73 -18.50 9.33
CA SER A 327 1.62 -19.22 9.99
C SER A 327 0.46 -19.56 9.03
N ILE A 328 0.16 -18.67 8.08
CA ILE A 328 -0.90 -18.89 7.08
C ILE A 328 -0.43 -19.89 6.03
N PHE A 329 0.83 -19.78 5.60
CA PHE A 329 1.45 -20.76 4.72
C PHE A 329 1.40 -22.17 5.33
N ASP A 330 1.87 -22.32 6.58
CA ASP A 330 1.90 -23.62 7.27
C ASP A 330 0.48 -24.16 7.48
N MET A 331 -0.49 -23.30 7.80
CA MET A 331 -1.89 -23.69 7.94
C MET A 331 -2.46 -24.28 6.63
N ILE A 332 -2.22 -23.65 5.48
CA ILE A 332 -2.69 -24.14 4.18
C ILE A 332 -2.02 -25.47 3.83
N VAL A 333 -0.69 -25.55 3.97
CA VAL A 333 0.10 -26.72 3.57
C VAL A 333 -0.16 -27.93 4.47
N ASN A 334 -0.44 -27.71 5.76
CA ASN A 334 -0.74 -28.77 6.71
C ASN A 334 -2.21 -29.19 6.73
N THR A 335 -3.10 -28.44 6.07
CA THR A 335 -4.51 -28.86 5.95
C THR A 335 -4.60 -30.05 4.99
N PRO A 336 -5.16 -31.19 5.40
CA PRO A 336 -5.37 -32.33 4.51
C PRO A 336 -6.31 -31.92 3.36
N LEU A 337 -5.79 -31.94 2.13
CA LEU A 337 -6.57 -31.78 0.92
C LEU A 337 -6.86 -33.15 0.31
N SER A 338 -7.80 -33.20 -0.65
CA SER A 338 -8.01 -34.41 -1.43
C SER A 338 -6.69 -34.88 -2.07
N PRO A 339 -6.39 -36.20 -2.06
CA PRO A 339 -5.17 -36.75 -2.67
C PRO A 339 -5.02 -36.42 -4.17
N LYS A 340 -6.12 -36.07 -4.84
CA LYS A 340 -6.13 -35.68 -6.26
C LYS A 340 -5.72 -34.21 -6.49
N VAL A 341 -5.71 -33.38 -5.45
CA VAL A 341 -5.31 -31.97 -5.55
C VAL A 341 -3.79 -31.86 -5.39
N GLN A 342 -3.11 -31.48 -6.48
CA GLN A 342 -1.69 -31.20 -6.42
C GLN A 342 -1.44 -29.83 -5.77
N CYS A 343 -1.04 -29.83 -4.50
CA CYS A 343 -0.56 -28.64 -3.81
C CYS A 343 0.95 -28.46 -4.03
N LYS A 344 1.35 -27.37 -4.69
CA LYS A 344 2.75 -27.00 -4.94
C LYS A 344 3.11 -25.78 -4.12
N THR A 345 4.26 -25.82 -3.46
CA THR A 345 4.76 -24.70 -2.63
C THR A 345 5.95 -24.02 -3.28
N TYR A 346 6.06 -22.71 -3.05
CA TYR A 346 7.12 -21.86 -3.58
C TYR A 346 7.64 -20.99 -2.43
N THR A 347 8.80 -21.33 -1.88
CA THR A 347 9.37 -20.67 -0.69
C THR A 347 10.63 -19.87 -0.98
N GLN A 348 11.17 -19.98 -2.19
CA GLN A 348 12.31 -19.22 -2.67
C GLN A 348 11.87 -18.22 -3.74
N TRP A 349 12.54 -17.07 -3.78
CA TRP A 349 12.21 -16.03 -4.77
C TRP A 349 12.36 -16.52 -6.21
N ALA A 350 13.42 -17.26 -6.51
CA ALA A 350 13.67 -17.83 -7.83
C ALA A 350 12.55 -18.79 -8.28
N ASP A 351 11.93 -19.53 -7.35
CA ASP A 351 10.82 -20.43 -7.65
C ASP A 351 9.55 -19.64 -7.99
N THR A 352 9.34 -18.50 -7.34
CA THR A 352 8.25 -17.56 -7.69
C THR A 352 8.46 -17.00 -9.10
N GLU A 353 9.67 -16.58 -9.44
CA GLU A 353 10.01 -16.12 -10.80
C GLU A 353 9.78 -17.23 -11.85
N LYS A 354 10.19 -18.47 -11.52
CA LYS A 354 9.99 -19.65 -12.37
C LYS A 354 8.50 -19.97 -12.54
N LEU A 355 7.70 -19.89 -11.48
CA LEU A 355 6.25 -20.08 -11.55
C LEU A 355 5.62 -19.08 -12.54
N VAL A 356 5.98 -17.79 -12.43
CA VAL A 356 5.47 -16.73 -13.32
C VAL A 356 5.89 -17.01 -14.77
N SER A 357 7.16 -17.32 -15.02
CA SER A 357 7.63 -17.69 -16.35
C SER A 357 6.87 -18.90 -16.92
N THR A 358 6.60 -19.89 -16.07
CA THR A 358 5.89 -21.11 -16.46
C THR A 358 4.43 -20.81 -16.82
N LEU A 359 3.71 -20.09 -15.97
CA LEU A 359 2.31 -19.69 -16.19
C LEU A 359 2.13 -18.73 -17.37
N SER A 360 3.19 -18.05 -17.80
CA SER A 360 3.16 -17.19 -18.99
C SER A 360 3.11 -17.96 -20.31
N THR A 361 3.49 -19.25 -20.31
CA THR A 361 3.60 -20.07 -21.53
C THR A 361 2.74 -21.32 -21.51
N LYS A 362 2.41 -21.87 -20.33
CA LYS A 362 1.60 -23.07 -20.19
C LYS A 362 0.62 -22.99 -19.03
N ASP A 363 -0.45 -23.77 -19.16
CA ASP A 363 -1.40 -24.01 -18.09
C ASP A 363 -0.79 -24.99 -17.09
N ILE A 364 -0.93 -24.68 -15.81
CA ILE A 364 -0.51 -25.55 -14.70
C ILE A 364 -1.69 -25.57 -13.73
N PRO A 365 -2.67 -26.47 -13.90
CA PRO A 365 -3.80 -26.61 -12.98
C PRO A 365 -3.33 -27.04 -11.59
N GLY A 366 -4.18 -26.79 -10.59
CA GLY A 366 -3.91 -27.16 -9.20
C GLY A 366 -3.72 -25.97 -8.26
N LEU A 367 -3.28 -26.26 -7.04
CA LEU A 367 -3.11 -25.30 -5.96
C LEU A 367 -1.63 -24.91 -5.85
N HIS A 368 -1.32 -23.62 -5.93
CA HIS A 368 0.03 -23.07 -5.86
C HIS A 368 0.13 -22.09 -4.69
N VAL A 369 0.96 -22.40 -3.68
CA VAL A 369 1.09 -21.58 -2.47
C VAL A 369 2.47 -20.93 -2.45
N VAL A 370 2.50 -19.59 -2.52
CA VAL A 370 3.71 -18.77 -2.56
C VAL A 370 3.92 -18.11 -1.20
N TYR A 371 5.10 -18.31 -0.64
CA TYR A 371 5.58 -17.69 0.60
C TYR A 371 6.98 -17.14 0.38
N ASN A 372 7.26 -15.93 0.86
CA ASN A 372 8.61 -15.38 0.82
C ASN A 372 8.91 -14.72 2.17
N GLU A 373 10.00 -15.13 2.82
CA GLU A 373 10.43 -14.54 4.09
C GLU A 373 10.91 -13.08 3.90
N ASN A 374 11.57 -12.79 2.77
CA ASN A 374 11.97 -11.44 2.44
C ASN A 374 10.75 -10.58 2.06
N ILE A 375 10.56 -9.48 2.79
CA ILE A 375 9.42 -8.57 2.60
C ILE A 375 9.32 -7.99 1.18
N PHE A 376 10.44 -7.69 0.52
CA PHE A 376 10.42 -7.16 -0.84
C PHE A 376 9.87 -8.21 -1.81
N SER A 377 10.35 -9.45 -1.70
CA SER A 377 9.83 -10.59 -2.47
C SER A 377 8.36 -10.87 -2.14
N ALA A 378 7.96 -10.84 -0.85
CA ALA A 378 6.60 -11.09 -0.41
C ALA A 378 5.57 -10.13 -1.05
N VAL A 379 5.90 -8.83 -1.06
CA VAL A 379 5.01 -7.79 -1.60
C VAL A 379 5.02 -7.80 -3.13
N TYR A 380 6.21 -7.94 -3.75
CA TYR A 380 6.38 -7.86 -5.20
C TYR A 380 5.92 -9.14 -5.93
N ALA A 381 5.87 -10.29 -5.24
CA ALA A 381 5.28 -11.52 -5.78
C ALA A 381 3.87 -11.29 -6.33
N SER A 382 3.02 -10.53 -5.63
CA SER A 382 1.68 -10.21 -6.13
C SER A 382 1.72 -9.50 -7.48
N ASN A 383 2.65 -8.56 -7.70
CA ASN A 383 2.73 -7.81 -8.96
C ASN A 383 3.13 -8.74 -10.12
N LEU A 384 4.09 -9.65 -9.90
CA LEU A 384 4.48 -10.62 -10.93
C LEU A 384 3.36 -11.63 -11.22
N LEU A 385 2.71 -12.15 -10.18
CA LEU A 385 1.64 -13.13 -10.30
C LEU A 385 0.39 -12.54 -10.97
N MET A 386 0.07 -11.27 -10.73
CA MET A 386 -1.06 -10.60 -11.38
C MET A 386 -0.99 -10.71 -12.91
N ARG A 387 0.20 -10.52 -13.51
CA ARG A 387 0.39 -10.57 -14.96
C ARG A 387 -0.01 -11.91 -15.59
N VAL A 388 0.10 -12.97 -14.80
CA VAL A 388 -0.21 -14.36 -15.21
C VAL A 388 -1.46 -14.91 -14.50
N SER A 389 -2.30 -14.04 -13.94
CA SER A 389 -3.57 -14.40 -13.31
C SER A 389 -4.72 -13.77 -14.06
N ASP A 390 -5.86 -14.45 -14.12
CA ASP A 390 -7.06 -13.99 -14.82
C ASP A 390 -7.94 -13.12 -13.90
N CYS A 391 -7.93 -13.39 -12.60
CA CYS A 391 -8.63 -12.61 -11.57
C CYS A 391 -7.84 -12.57 -10.25
N LEU A 392 -7.91 -11.44 -9.54
CA LEU A 392 -7.37 -11.26 -8.19
C LEU A 392 -8.51 -11.29 -7.16
N ILE A 393 -8.43 -12.20 -6.19
CA ILE A 393 -9.26 -12.21 -4.99
C ILE A 393 -8.52 -11.42 -3.91
N THR A 394 -9.13 -10.33 -3.44
CA THR A 394 -8.48 -9.45 -2.46
C THR A 394 -9.47 -8.58 -1.70
N LYS A 395 -9.05 -8.06 -0.54
CA LYS A 395 -9.81 -7.00 0.15
C LYS A 395 -9.70 -5.67 -0.61
N PRO A 396 -10.72 -4.80 -0.56
CA PRO A 396 -10.77 -3.56 -1.34
C PRO A 396 -9.86 -2.43 -0.79
N SER A 397 -8.60 -2.74 -0.56
CA SER A 397 -7.59 -1.84 0.01
C SER A 397 -6.62 -1.32 -1.05
N GLU A 398 -5.31 -1.34 -0.82
CA GLU A 398 -4.33 -0.85 -1.79
C GLU A 398 -4.35 -1.63 -3.11
N LEU A 399 -4.74 -2.90 -3.07
CA LEU A 399 -4.90 -3.73 -4.26
C LEU A 399 -6.16 -3.40 -5.08
N ALA A 400 -7.09 -2.60 -4.54
CA ALA A 400 -8.28 -2.16 -5.29
C ALA A 400 -7.94 -1.30 -6.50
N PHE A 401 -6.76 -0.64 -6.50
CA PHE A 401 -6.35 0.25 -7.56
C PHE A 401 -5.66 -0.46 -8.74
N TYR A 402 -5.32 -1.74 -8.58
CA TYR A 402 -4.48 -2.48 -9.53
C TYR A 402 -5.24 -2.91 -10.80
N PRO A 403 -4.59 -2.84 -11.99
CA PRO A 403 -5.22 -3.06 -13.29
C PRO A 403 -5.33 -4.55 -13.63
N ILE A 404 -6.07 -5.29 -12.81
CA ILE A 404 -6.43 -6.70 -12.99
C ILE A 404 -7.93 -6.86 -12.68
N PRO A 405 -8.66 -7.78 -13.34
CA PRO A 405 -10.00 -8.15 -12.88
C PRO A 405 -9.97 -8.57 -11.41
N LYS A 406 -10.91 -8.07 -10.59
CA LYS A 406 -10.90 -8.30 -9.13
C LYS A 406 -12.22 -8.86 -8.61
N LEU A 407 -12.12 -9.80 -7.68
CA LEU A 407 -13.18 -10.21 -6.77
C LEU A 407 -12.88 -9.59 -5.40
N PHE A 408 -13.73 -8.66 -4.96
CA PHE A 408 -13.57 -8.04 -3.64
C PHE A 408 -14.25 -8.86 -2.55
N VAL A 409 -13.45 -9.34 -1.60
CA VAL A 409 -13.94 -9.93 -0.36
C VAL A 409 -14.23 -8.85 0.68
N ALA A 410 -14.94 -9.22 1.74
CA ALA A 410 -15.29 -8.32 2.84
C ALA A 410 -14.07 -7.54 3.38
N ARG A 411 -14.25 -6.24 3.54
CA ARG A 411 -13.27 -5.35 4.15
C ARG A 411 -13.05 -5.65 5.63
N VAL A 412 -11.86 -5.30 6.11
CA VAL A 412 -11.53 -5.32 7.54
C VAL A 412 -11.71 -3.93 8.15
N GLY A 413 -11.32 -2.89 7.40
CA GLY A 413 -11.44 -1.50 7.82
C GLY A 413 -12.57 -0.79 7.09
N GLY A 414 -13.34 0.04 7.79
CA GLY A 414 -14.41 0.84 7.17
C GLY A 414 -13.94 1.80 6.07
N HIS A 415 -12.66 2.20 6.10
CA HIS A 415 -12.07 3.05 5.06
C HIS A 415 -11.96 2.36 3.69
N GLU A 416 -11.80 1.03 3.68
CA GLU A 416 -11.60 0.22 2.48
C GLU A 416 -12.87 0.15 1.59
N MET A 417 -14.04 0.54 2.11
CA MET A 417 -15.29 0.66 1.33
C MET A 417 -15.09 1.53 0.07
N TRP A 418 -14.30 2.59 0.15
CA TRP A 418 -14.06 3.47 -1.00
C TRP A 418 -13.18 2.84 -2.08
N GLY A 419 -12.37 1.84 -1.73
CA GLY A 419 -11.65 1.03 -2.72
C GLY A 419 -12.62 0.14 -3.50
N ALA A 420 -13.60 -0.45 -2.81
CA ALA A 420 -14.60 -1.30 -3.44
C ALA A 420 -15.48 -0.51 -4.42
N ILE A 421 -15.99 0.63 -3.96
CA ILE A 421 -16.75 1.56 -4.80
C ILE A 421 -15.91 1.99 -6.00
N ARG A 422 -14.63 2.34 -5.79
CA ARG A 422 -13.76 2.79 -6.88
C ARG A 422 -13.54 1.70 -7.94
N GLY A 423 -13.26 0.46 -7.53
CA GLY A 423 -13.07 -0.65 -8.49
C GLY A 423 -14.35 -0.93 -9.30
N ALA A 424 -15.51 -0.93 -8.62
CA ALA A 424 -16.80 -1.14 -9.28
C ALA A 424 -17.13 -0.03 -10.29
N GLU A 425 -16.88 1.24 -9.94
CA GLU A 425 -17.11 2.40 -10.84
C GLU A 425 -16.10 2.48 -11.99
N VAL A 426 -14.86 2.02 -11.78
CA VAL A 426 -13.91 1.81 -12.90
C VAL A 426 -14.37 0.64 -13.77
N GLY A 427 -15.14 -0.29 -13.20
CA GLY A 427 -15.66 -1.47 -13.87
C GLY A 427 -14.60 -2.55 -14.02
N ASP A 428 -13.64 -2.64 -13.09
CA ASP A 428 -12.56 -3.63 -13.10
C ASP A 428 -12.61 -4.61 -11.92
N SER A 429 -13.74 -4.63 -11.21
CA SER A 429 -14.00 -5.51 -10.07
C SER A 429 -15.47 -5.82 -9.90
N THR A 430 -15.76 -6.82 -9.06
CA THR A 430 -17.07 -6.96 -8.41
C THR A 430 -17.35 -5.77 -7.49
N VAL A 431 -18.60 -5.62 -7.07
CA VAL A 431 -18.90 -4.93 -5.80
C VAL A 431 -18.32 -5.72 -4.63
N GLU A 432 -18.30 -5.13 -3.43
CA GLU A 432 -17.83 -5.83 -2.23
C GLU A 432 -18.73 -7.04 -1.89
N CYS A 433 -18.13 -8.22 -1.77
CA CYS A 433 -18.79 -9.42 -1.24
C CYS A 433 -18.68 -9.42 0.29
N GLU A 434 -19.74 -8.99 0.97
CA GLU A 434 -19.74 -8.82 2.43
C GLU A 434 -19.74 -10.14 3.22
N THR A 435 -20.07 -11.27 2.58
CA THR A 435 -20.10 -12.60 3.21
C THR A 435 -19.28 -13.64 2.44
N THR A 436 -18.99 -14.76 3.09
CA THR A 436 -18.35 -15.92 2.44
C THR A 436 -19.23 -16.43 1.30
N GLU A 437 -20.54 -16.54 1.51
CA GLU A 437 -21.49 -17.06 0.52
C GLU A 437 -21.52 -16.18 -0.74
N HIS A 438 -21.56 -14.85 -0.58
CA HIS A 438 -21.46 -13.92 -1.71
C HIS A 438 -20.11 -14.03 -2.42
N THR A 439 -19.03 -14.25 -1.67
CA THR A 439 -17.69 -14.44 -2.24
C THR A 439 -17.65 -15.70 -3.11
N LEU A 440 -18.20 -16.83 -2.61
CA LEU A 440 -18.23 -18.09 -3.34
C LEU A 440 -19.16 -18.02 -4.57
N GLN A 441 -20.31 -17.36 -4.46
CA GLN A 441 -21.19 -17.10 -5.58
C GLN A 441 -20.49 -16.27 -6.68
N ALA A 442 -19.83 -15.17 -6.30
CA ALA A 442 -19.09 -14.35 -7.25
C ALA A 442 -17.92 -15.12 -7.87
N LEU A 443 -17.26 -15.98 -7.10
CA LEU A 443 -16.20 -16.86 -7.59
C LEU A 443 -16.73 -17.81 -8.66
N ASP A 444 -17.88 -18.46 -8.43
CA ASP A 444 -18.51 -19.34 -9.40
C ASP A 444 -18.85 -18.61 -10.70
N LEU A 445 -19.48 -17.42 -10.62
CA LEU A 445 -19.78 -16.60 -11.79
C LEU A 445 -18.51 -16.29 -12.61
N LEU A 446 -17.43 -15.88 -11.95
CA LEU A 446 -16.17 -15.56 -12.64
C LEU A 446 -15.43 -16.80 -13.17
N ILE A 447 -15.73 -17.98 -12.64
CA ILE A 447 -15.17 -19.25 -13.12
C ILE A 447 -15.91 -19.74 -14.36
N TYR A 448 -17.25 -19.80 -14.30
CA TYR A 448 -18.07 -20.46 -15.31
C TYR A 448 -18.48 -19.53 -16.46
N ASP A 449 -18.69 -18.25 -16.17
CA ASP A 449 -19.13 -17.28 -17.17
C ASP A 449 -17.95 -16.43 -17.70
N ASP A 450 -18.14 -15.85 -18.89
CA ASP A 450 -17.12 -15.09 -19.61
C ASP A 450 -17.36 -13.58 -19.58
N ASP A 451 -18.60 -13.15 -19.34
CA ASP A 451 -19.08 -11.78 -19.51
C ASP A 451 -18.36 -10.79 -18.57
N LEU A 452 -18.31 -11.10 -17.28
CA LEU A 452 -17.73 -10.22 -16.25
C LEU A 452 -16.21 -10.06 -16.41
N LEU A 453 -15.45 -11.14 -16.59
CA LEU A 453 -13.99 -11.03 -16.78
C LEU A 453 -13.65 -10.30 -18.08
N SER A 454 -14.47 -10.48 -19.13
CA SER A 454 -14.31 -9.75 -20.39
C SER A 454 -14.60 -8.27 -20.22
N LEU A 455 -15.69 -7.92 -19.55
CA LEU A 455 -16.06 -6.55 -19.18
C LEU A 455 -14.92 -5.88 -18.39
N TYR A 456 -14.41 -6.56 -17.36
CA TYR A 456 -13.34 -6.03 -16.52
C TYR A 456 -12.05 -5.79 -17.33
N CYS A 457 -11.64 -6.72 -18.19
CA CYS A 457 -10.47 -6.52 -19.05
C CYS A 457 -10.63 -5.32 -20.00
N GLN A 458 -11.81 -5.15 -20.59
CA GLN A 458 -12.08 -4.03 -21.50
C GLN A 458 -12.07 -2.69 -20.76
N ASN A 459 -12.66 -2.64 -19.58
CA ASN A 459 -12.65 -1.43 -18.74
C ASN A 459 -11.25 -1.07 -18.25
N ILE A 460 -10.40 -2.05 -17.91
CA ILE A 460 -9.00 -1.80 -17.57
C ILE A 460 -8.26 -1.16 -18.76
N ILE A 461 -8.45 -1.67 -19.98
CA ILE A 461 -7.84 -1.08 -21.19
C ILE A 461 -8.36 0.35 -21.41
N LYS A 462 -9.66 0.59 -21.25
CA LYS A 462 -10.27 1.93 -21.34
C LYS A 462 -9.72 2.87 -20.26
N ALA A 463 -9.58 2.40 -19.02
CA ALA A 463 -9.03 3.16 -17.91
C ALA A 463 -7.55 3.54 -18.16
N LYS A 464 -6.77 2.64 -18.78
CA LYS A 464 -5.41 2.96 -19.24
C LYS A 464 -5.40 4.07 -20.28
N SER A 465 -6.28 4.05 -21.28
CA SER A 465 -6.25 5.04 -22.37
C SER A 465 -6.52 6.47 -21.88
N ILE A 466 -7.24 6.63 -20.77
CA ILE A 466 -7.47 7.93 -20.11
C ILE A 466 -6.50 8.20 -18.93
N GLY A 467 -5.48 7.36 -18.75
CA GLY A 467 -4.40 7.58 -17.79
C GLY A 467 -4.73 7.30 -16.32
N ILE A 468 -5.80 6.55 -15.99
CA ILE A 468 -6.18 6.27 -14.59
C ILE A 468 -5.03 5.63 -13.80
N TYR A 469 -4.23 4.76 -14.44
CA TYR A 469 -3.15 4.03 -13.78
C TYR A 469 -1.79 4.75 -13.81
N ASN A 470 -1.74 6.02 -14.23
CA ASN A 470 -0.47 6.77 -14.36
C ASN A 470 0.00 7.43 -13.06
N GLY A 471 -0.66 7.17 -11.92
CA GLY A 471 -0.43 7.91 -10.68
C GLY A 471 1.01 7.96 -10.22
N ALA A 472 1.74 6.84 -10.30
CA ALA A 472 3.15 6.81 -9.91
C ALA A 472 4.04 7.69 -10.81
N TYR A 473 3.76 7.76 -12.11
CA TYR A 473 4.49 8.65 -13.02
C TYR A 473 4.21 10.12 -12.73
N GLU A 474 2.95 10.47 -12.51
CA GLU A 474 2.57 11.86 -12.20
C GLU A 474 3.16 12.32 -10.87
N VAL A 475 3.28 11.43 -9.88
CA VAL A 475 4.01 11.69 -8.63
C VAL A 475 5.47 12.04 -8.91
N ILE A 476 6.18 11.26 -9.74
CA ILE A 476 7.58 11.54 -10.08
C ILE A 476 7.72 12.85 -10.85
N LYS A 477 6.82 13.12 -11.82
CA LYS A 477 6.78 14.40 -12.54
C LYS A 477 6.65 15.58 -11.57
N LEU A 478 5.75 15.48 -10.58
CA LEU A 478 5.61 16.50 -9.53
C LEU A 478 6.86 16.62 -8.66
N ALA A 479 7.53 15.50 -8.34
CA ALA A 479 8.74 15.49 -7.52
C ALA A 479 9.92 16.18 -8.22
N ILE A 480 10.08 16.01 -9.54
CA ILE A 480 11.21 16.57 -10.31
C ILE A 480 10.90 17.91 -11.00
N ALA A 481 9.64 18.35 -10.99
CA ALA A 481 9.25 19.64 -11.55
C ALA A 481 9.98 20.80 -10.84
N LYS A 482 10.47 21.74 -11.63
CA LYS A 482 11.23 22.91 -11.17
C LYS A 482 10.37 23.91 -10.42
#